data_AF-R7A2T9-F1
#
_entry.id   AF-R7A2T9-F1
#
_cell.length_a   1.000
_cell.length_b   1.000
_cell.length_c   1.000
_cell.angle_alpha   90.00
_cell.angle_beta   90.00
_cell.angle_gamma   90.00
#
_symmetry.space_group_name_H-M   'P 1'
#
loop_
_entity.id
_entity.type
_entity.pdbx_description
1 polymer ?
#
loop_
_entity_poly.entity_id
_entity_poly.type
_entity_poly.pdbx_seq_one_letter_code
_entity_poly.pdbx_strand_id
1 'polypeptide(L)'
;MASGNMQPKWDIYEAVILLDGYLEMHQTKTPKKRMVKIISDKLRNMAVNRGITIDDVYRNENGISYQIQSMDSAYKGYKVYVPATKLFVEAVDIYRKNPEKYIKLLILHLTITSKNMYLTVLCLPKS
;
A
#
# COMPACT_ATOMS: atom_id res chain seq x y z
N MET A 1 -10.06 25.31 -8.95
CA MET A 1 -9.24 24.89 -10.11
C MET A 1 -8.66 23.52 -9.79
N ALA A 2 -9.16 22.46 -10.41
CA ALA A 2 -8.73 21.08 -10.16
C ALA A 2 -7.41 20.85 -10.91
N SER A 3 -6.30 20.85 -10.17
CA SER A 3 -4.97 20.58 -10.71
C SER A 3 -4.81 19.09 -10.99
N GLY A 4 -5.02 18.70 -12.26
CA GLY A 4 -4.32 17.61 -12.95
C GLY A 4 -4.55 16.17 -12.45
N ASN A 5 -5.08 15.32 -13.33
CA ASN A 5 -5.34 13.88 -13.16
C ASN A 5 -4.10 12.98 -12.91
N MET A 6 -3.01 13.52 -12.36
CA MET A 6 -1.75 12.80 -12.18
C MET A 6 -1.61 12.30 -10.75
N GLN A 7 -1.74 11.00 -10.58
CA GLN A 7 -1.47 10.34 -9.29
C GLN A 7 -0.04 10.66 -8.82
N PRO A 8 0.16 10.98 -7.54
CA PRO A 8 1.49 11.23 -7.00
C PRO A 8 2.38 9.97 -7.12
N LYS A 9 3.69 10.22 -7.23
CA LYS A 9 4.71 9.15 -7.31
C LYS A 9 4.59 8.24 -6.09
N TRP A 10 4.74 6.94 -6.34
CA TRP A 10 4.78 5.94 -5.27
C TRP A 10 6.06 6.10 -4.45
N ASP A 11 5.95 5.88 -3.14
CA ASP A 11 7.10 5.72 -2.25
C ASP A 11 7.33 4.27 -1.82
N ILE A 12 8.44 4.02 -1.13
CA ILE A 12 8.81 2.67 -0.71
C ILE A 12 7.86 2.07 0.33
N TYR A 13 7.21 2.89 1.17
CA TYR A 13 6.22 2.43 2.14
C TYR A 13 4.96 1.95 1.41
N GLU A 14 4.49 2.72 0.44
CA GLU A 14 3.37 2.33 -0.42
C GLU A 14 3.68 1.02 -1.16
N ALA A 15 4.88 0.90 -1.72
CA ALA A 15 5.30 -0.32 -2.43
C ALA A 15 5.36 -1.55 -1.51
N VAL A 16 5.84 -1.39 -0.27
CA VAL A 16 5.88 -2.48 0.72
C VAL A 16 4.47 -2.90 1.15
N ILE A 17 3.53 -1.97 1.33
CA ILE A 17 2.12 -2.28 1.64
C ILE A 17 1.47 -3.05 0.48
N LEU A 18 1.75 -2.65 -0.75
CA LEU A 18 1.26 -3.34 -1.94
C LEU A 18 1.82 -4.76 -2.05
N LEU A 19 3.12 -4.94 -1.78
CA LEU A 19 3.77 -6.25 -1.76
C LEU A 19 3.22 -7.14 -0.65
N ASP A 20 3.01 -6.59 0.55
CA ASP A 20 2.43 -7.31 1.69
C ASP A 20 1.04 -7.88 1.36
N GLY A 21 0.15 -7.04 0.84
CA GLY A 21 -1.18 -7.50 0.42
C GLY A 21 -1.14 -8.48 -0.75
N TYR A 22 -0.20 -8.32 -1.70
CA TYR A 22 0.03 -9.29 -2.76
C TYR A 22 0.44 -10.66 -2.18
N LEU A 23 1.40 -10.70 -1.25
CA LEU A 23 1.85 -11.93 -0.60
C LEU A 23 0.72 -12.60 0.19
N GLU A 24 -0.06 -11.83 0.96
CA GLU A 24 -1.20 -12.32 1.73
C GLU A 24 -2.27 -12.95 0.81
N MET A 25 -2.56 -12.33 -0.34
CA MET A 25 -3.48 -12.86 -1.34
C MET A 25 -3.07 -14.27 -1.81
N HIS A 26 -1.77 -14.48 -2.02
CA HIS A 26 -1.23 -15.79 -2.44
C HIS A 26 -1.16 -16.82 -1.31
N GLN A 27 -0.89 -16.40 -0.07
CA GLN A 27 -0.79 -17.31 1.08
C GLN A 27 -2.17 -17.76 1.58
N THR A 28 -3.11 -16.82 1.73
CA THR A 28 -4.43 -17.05 2.36
C THR A 28 -5.52 -17.39 1.35
N LYS A 29 -5.22 -17.35 0.05
CA LYS A 29 -6.21 -17.42 -1.05
C LYS A 29 -7.32 -16.37 -0.93
N THR A 30 -7.04 -15.24 -0.28
CA THR A 30 -7.99 -14.13 -0.19
C THR A 30 -8.36 -13.63 -1.60
N PRO A 31 -9.64 -13.44 -1.93
CA PRO A 31 -10.03 -12.96 -3.26
C PRO A 31 -9.38 -11.61 -3.59
N LYS A 32 -8.85 -11.47 -4.82
CA LYS A 32 -8.22 -10.22 -5.30
C LYS A 32 -9.06 -8.98 -5.03
N LYS A 33 -10.37 -9.04 -5.27
CA LYS A 33 -11.30 -7.93 -5.03
C LYS A 33 -11.29 -7.46 -3.57
N ARG A 34 -11.25 -8.40 -2.61
CA ARG A 34 -11.17 -8.07 -1.18
C ARG A 34 -9.83 -7.42 -0.85
N MET A 35 -8.73 -7.98 -1.37
CA MET A 35 -7.39 -7.46 -1.10
C MET A 35 -7.15 -6.07 -1.69
N VAL A 36 -7.69 -5.80 -2.89
CA VAL A 36 -7.67 -4.48 -3.52
C VAL A 36 -8.28 -3.41 -2.60
N LYS A 37 -9.44 -3.70 -2.01
CA LYS A 37 -10.10 -2.80 -1.05
C LYS A 37 -9.23 -2.55 0.18
N ILE A 38 -8.70 -3.62 0.78
CA ILE A 38 -7.84 -3.53 1.97
C ILE A 38 -6.59 -2.66 1.70
N ILE A 39 -5.91 -2.88 0.58
CA ILE A 39 -4.71 -2.11 0.21
C ILE A 39 -5.07 -0.65 -0.05
N SER A 40 -6.17 -0.38 -0.79
CA SER A 40 -6.68 0.97 -1.02
C SER A 40 -6.91 1.71 0.30
N ASP A 41 -7.62 1.08 1.24
CA ASP A 41 -7.93 1.67 2.55
C ASP A 41 -6.66 1.93 3.37
N LYS A 42 -5.70 0.98 3.42
CA LYS A 42 -4.41 1.16 4.10
C LYS A 42 -3.62 2.37 3.55
N LEU A 43 -3.51 2.48 2.23
CA LEU A 43 -2.75 3.56 1.58
C LEU A 43 -3.41 4.93 1.75
N ARG A 44 -4.73 5.00 1.59
CA ARG A 44 -5.50 6.24 1.77
C ARG A 44 -5.43 6.72 3.22
N ASN A 45 -5.56 5.82 4.19
CA ASN A 45 -5.40 6.15 5.62
C ASN A 45 -3.98 6.63 5.95
N MET A 46 -2.95 5.98 5.38
CA MET A 46 -1.57 6.41 5.55
C MET A 46 -1.35 7.83 5.02
N ALA A 47 -1.91 8.16 3.86
CA ALA A 47 -1.79 9.49 3.26
C ALA A 47 -2.43 10.57 4.15
N VAL A 48 -3.66 10.34 4.61
CA VAL A 48 -4.35 11.26 5.53
C VAL A 48 -3.55 11.46 6.81
N ASN A 49 -3.03 10.38 7.40
CA ASN A 49 -2.22 10.46 8.63
C ASN A 49 -0.86 11.15 8.43
N ARG A 50 -0.41 11.30 7.18
CA ARG A 50 0.76 12.11 6.78
C ARG A 50 0.39 13.57 6.49
N GLY A 51 -0.87 13.96 6.67
CA GLY A 51 -1.36 15.31 6.37
C GLY A 51 -1.57 15.56 4.87
N ILE A 52 -1.62 14.51 4.05
CA ILE A 52 -1.88 14.64 2.61
C ILE A 52 -3.39 14.72 2.40
N THR A 53 -3.85 15.79 1.76
CA THR A 53 -5.23 15.89 1.28
C THR A 53 -5.39 14.98 0.06
N ILE A 54 -6.34 14.05 0.11
CA ILE A 54 -6.60 13.06 -0.94
C ILE A 54 -7.98 13.27 -1.55
N ASP A 55 -8.10 12.99 -2.85
CA ASP A 55 -9.37 12.92 -3.56
C ASP A 55 -9.87 11.46 -3.67
N ASP A 56 -10.92 11.23 -4.44
CA ASP A 56 -11.48 9.90 -4.75
C ASP A 56 -10.62 9.09 -5.74
N VAL A 57 -9.68 9.73 -6.42
CA VAL A 57 -8.78 9.08 -7.38
C VAL A 57 -7.55 8.49 -6.67
N TYR A 58 -7.02 9.16 -5.64
CA TYR A 58 -5.82 8.77 -4.91
C TYR A 58 -5.86 7.31 -4.44
N ARG A 59 -5.00 6.47 -5.03
CA ARG A 59 -4.85 5.04 -4.63
C ARG A 59 -6.18 4.29 -4.51
N ASN A 60 -7.16 4.62 -5.36
CA ASN A 60 -8.47 3.97 -5.36
C ASN A 60 -8.39 2.50 -5.84
N GLU A 61 -9.47 1.75 -5.64
CA GLU A 61 -9.53 0.32 -5.95
C GLU A 61 -9.13 -0.01 -7.41
N ASN A 62 -9.54 0.82 -8.38
CA ASN A 62 -9.18 0.64 -9.79
C ASN A 62 -7.67 0.77 -10.01
N GLY A 63 -7.06 1.81 -9.44
CA GLY A 63 -5.61 2.01 -9.48
C GLY A 63 -4.87 0.85 -8.81
N ILE A 64 -5.31 0.42 -7.62
CA ILE A 64 -4.68 -0.69 -6.89
C ILE A 64 -4.77 -2.00 -7.67
N SER A 65 -5.90 -2.30 -8.32
CA SER A 65 -6.03 -3.51 -9.14
C SER A 65 -5.02 -3.58 -10.29
N TYR A 66 -4.67 -2.43 -10.89
CA TYR A 66 -3.60 -2.33 -11.88
C TYR A 66 -2.22 -2.50 -11.24
N GLN A 67 -1.97 -1.84 -10.10
CA GLN A 67 -0.66 -1.89 -9.43
C GLN A 67 -0.33 -3.28 -8.87
N ILE A 68 -1.32 -4.06 -8.40
CA ILE A 68 -1.12 -5.47 -8.02
C ILE A 68 -0.58 -6.30 -9.19
N GLN A 69 -1.04 -6.04 -10.42
CA GLN A 69 -0.55 -6.76 -11.60
C GLN A 69 0.89 -6.34 -11.96
N SER A 70 1.26 -5.08 -11.71
CA SER A 70 2.65 -4.63 -11.85
C SER A 70 3.54 -5.26 -10.78
N MET A 71 3.04 -5.41 -9.55
CA MET A 71 3.73 -6.11 -8.46
C MET A 71 3.89 -7.61 -8.75
N ASP A 72 2.91 -8.27 -9.36
CA ASP A 72 3.02 -9.68 -9.80
C ASP A 72 4.21 -9.88 -10.76
N SER A 73 4.34 -9.00 -11.76
CA SER A 73 5.51 -8.99 -12.66
C SER A 73 6.82 -8.73 -11.91
N ALA A 74 6.84 -7.79 -10.96
CA ALA A 74 8.04 -7.51 -10.16
C ALA A 74 8.44 -8.73 -9.32
N TYR A 75 7.47 -9.39 -8.69
CA TYR A 75 7.68 -10.57 -7.88
C TYR A 75 8.19 -11.74 -8.75
N LYS A 76 7.58 -12.01 -9.90
CA LYS A 76 8.00 -13.10 -10.79
C LYS A 76 9.31 -12.84 -11.52
N GLY A 77 9.77 -11.59 -11.61
CA GLY A 77 11.00 -11.20 -12.28
C GLY A 77 10.89 -11.11 -13.81
N TYR A 78 9.68 -11.22 -14.36
CA TYR A 78 9.38 -11.03 -15.78
C TYR A 78 7.99 -10.41 -15.94
N LYS A 79 7.72 -9.77 -17.09
CA LYS A 79 6.41 -9.18 -17.38
C LYS A 79 5.37 -10.29 -17.54
N VAL A 80 4.36 -10.30 -16.67
CA VAL A 80 3.16 -11.14 -16.82
C VAL A 80 2.13 -10.43 -17.68
N TYR A 81 1.59 -9.31 -17.19
CA TYR A 81 0.59 -8.50 -17.92
C TYR A 81 0.98 -7.01 -17.90
N VAL A 82 1.14 -6.44 -16.71
CA VAL A 82 1.62 -5.06 -16.51
C VAL A 82 3.13 -5.07 -16.24
N PRO A 83 3.95 -4.22 -16.87
CA PRO A 83 5.38 -4.17 -16.57
C PRO A 83 5.64 -3.76 -15.11
N ALA A 84 6.70 -4.30 -14.52
CA ALA A 84 7.17 -3.91 -13.20
C ALA A 84 7.78 -2.50 -13.22
N THR A 85 7.56 -1.73 -12.16
CA THR A 85 8.32 -0.49 -11.92
C THR A 85 9.63 -0.82 -11.20
N LYS A 86 10.64 0.06 -11.32
CA LYS A 86 11.90 -0.09 -10.57
C LYS A 86 11.67 -0.14 -9.05
N LEU A 87 10.74 0.67 -8.55
CA LEU A 87 10.38 0.72 -7.13
C LEU A 87 9.78 -0.60 -6.63
N PHE A 88 8.96 -1.27 -7.44
CA PHE A 88 8.37 -2.55 -7.05
C PHE A 88 9.40 -3.68 -7.09
N VAL A 89 10.32 -3.66 -8.06
CA VAL A 89 11.48 -4.56 -8.06
C VAL A 89 12.33 -4.34 -6.81
N GLU A 90 12.59 -3.09 -6.42
CA GLU A 90 13.31 -2.76 -5.19
C GLU A 90 12.61 -3.28 -3.94
N ALA A 91 11.28 -3.11 -3.82
CA ALA A 91 10.52 -3.63 -2.69
C ALA A 91 10.61 -5.17 -2.58
N VAL A 92 10.51 -5.87 -3.72
CA VAL A 92 10.70 -7.33 -3.80
C VAL A 92 12.12 -7.75 -3.43
N ASP A 93 13.12 -6.99 -3.88
CA ASP A 93 14.52 -7.24 -3.54
C ASP A 93 14.79 -7.05 -2.05
N ILE A 94 14.23 -6.01 -1.44
CA ILE A 94 14.30 -5.80 0.02
C ILE A 94 13.64 -6.98 0.74
N TYR A 95 12.44 -7.40 0.32
CA TYR A 95 11.75 -8.56 0.89
C TYR A 95 12.60 -9.84 0.84
N ARG A 96 13.27 -10.11 -0.29
CA ARG A 96 14.07 -11.34 -0.49
C ARG A 96 15.44 -11.31 0.17
N LYS A 97 16.12 -10.17 0.11
CA LYS A 97 17.54 -10.04 0.48
C LYS A 97 17.73 -9.45 1.88
N ASN A 98 16.72 -8.76 2.41
CA ASN A 98 16.78 -8.07 3.70
C ASN A 98 15.41 -8.07 4.41
N PRO A 99 14.96 -9.24 4.90
CA PRO A 99 13.65 -9.40 5.54
C PRO A 99 13.49 -8.49 6.77
N GLU A 100 14.57 -8.21 7.51
CA GLU A 100 14.53 -7.28 8.64
C GLU A 100 14.16 -5.85 8.20
N LYS A 101 14.78 -5.35 7.12
CA LYS A 101 14.45 -4.02 6.57
C LYS A 101 13.02 -4.00 6.05
N TYR A 102 12.56 -5.07 5.39
CA TYR A 102 11.18 -5.20 4.94
C TYR A 102 10.19 -5.07 6.11
N ILE A 103 10.41 -5.84 7.18
CA ILE A 103 9.56 -5.81 8.39
C ILE A 103 9.60 -4.42 9.03
N LYS A 104 10.77 -3.78 9.14
CA LYS A 104 10.89 -2.41 9.68
C LYS A 104 10.07 -1.40 8.87
N LEU A 105 10.11 -1.48 7.53
CA LEU A 105 9.31 -0.61 6.65
C LEU A 105 7.81 -0.85 6.84
N LEU A 106 7.40 -2.11 6.97
CA LEU A 106 6.00 -2.49 7.17
C LEU A 106 5.47 -2.04 8.55
N ILE A 107 6.24 -2.22 9.62
CA ILE A 107 5.88 -1.76 10.98
C ILE A 107 5.81 -0.24 11.05
N LEU A 108 6.76 0.47 10.42
CA LEU A 108 6.75 1.93 10.40
C LEU A 108 5.50 2.48 9.68
N HIS A 109 4.95 1.75 8.71
CA HIS A 109 3.64 2.09 8.15
C HIS A 109 2.49 1.90 9.17
N LEU A 110 2.50 0.85 9.99
CA LEU A 110 1.47 0.61 11.01
C LEU A 110 1.45 1.73 12.06
N THR A 111 2.62 2.25 12.45
CA THR A 111 2.68 3.39 13.40
C THR A 111 2.16 4.69 12.78
N ILE A 112 2.40 4.91 11.48
CA ILE A 112 1.81 6.03 10.73
C ILE A 112 0.29 5.86 10.63
N THR A 113 -0.22 4.64 10.46
CA THR A 113 -1.65 4.33 10.35
C THR A 113 -2.38 4.41 11.70
N SER A 114 -1.68 4.13 12.81
CA SER A 114 -2.22 4.11 14.18
C SER A 114 -2.40 5.49 14.82
N LYS A 115 -1.88 6.58 14.24
CA LYS A 115 -2.06 7.94 14.80
C LYS A 115 -3.53 8.36 14.98
N ASN A 116 -4.46 7.74 14.24
CA ASN A 116 -5.90 7.95 14.43
C ASN A 116 -6.56 7.00 15.45
N MET A 117 -5.93 5.88 15.84
CA MET A 117 -6.51 4.93 16.79
C MET A 117 -6.47 5.45 18.24
N TYR A 118 -5.47 6.27 18.61
CA TYR A 118 -5.37 6.85 19.95
C TYR A 118 -6.18 8.14 20.13
N LEU A 119 -6.49 8.88 19.06
CA LEU A 119 -7.33 10.07 19.11
C LEU A 119 -8.82 9.73 19.30
N THR A 120 -9.30 8.61 18.74
CA THR A 120 -10.70 8.18 18.95
C THR A 120 -10.95 7.68 20.37
N VAL A 121 -9.95 7.09 21.02
CA VAL A 121 -10.07 6.55 22.38
C VAL A 121 -10.03 7.65 23.45
N LEU A 122 -9.35 8.77 23.19
CA LEU A 122 -9.29 9.92 24.10
C LEU A 122 -10.52 10.86 24.04
N CYS A 123 -11.41 10.68 23.06
CA CYS A 123 -12.65 11.46 22.91
C CYS A 123 -13.92 10.72 23.36
N LEU A 124 -13.81 9.53 23.96
CA LEU A 124 -14.98 8.89 24.58
C LEU A 124 -15.24 9.53 25.95
N PRO A 125 -16.47 10.03 26.22
CA PRO A 125 -16.82 10.51 27.55
C PRO A 125 -16.70 9.34 28.53
N LYS A 126 -15.94 9.53 29.60
CA LYS A 126 -15.96 8.61 30.74
C LYS A 126 -17.36 8.66 31.34
N SER A 127 -18.12 7.58 31.14
CA SER A 127 -19.29 7.25 31.95
C SER A 127 -18.86 6.53 33.22
#